data_AF-A0A9X4L068-F1
#
_entry.id   AF-A0A9X4L068-F1
#
_cell.length_a   1.000
_cell.length_b   1.000
_cell.length_c   1.000
_cell.angle_alpha   90.00
_cell.angle_beta   90.00
_cell.angle_gamma   90.00
#
_symmetry.space_group_name_H-M   'P 1'
#
loop_
_entity.id
_entity.type
_entity.pdbx_description
1 polymer ?
#
loop_
_entity_poly.entity_id
_entity_poly.type
_entity_poly.pdbx_seq_one_letter_code
_entity_poly.pdbx_strand_id
1 'polypeptide(L)' 'MLPLLSDELLMEAYQHAVRLKLEREFVHLLHAEIRRRQLPMKEERLAK' A
#
# COMPACT_ATOMS: atom_id res chain seq x y z
N MET A 1 1.00 -10.49 -7.84
CA MET A 1 -0.14 -9.64 -7.43
C MET A 1 -0.76 -10.25 -6.19
N LEU A 2 -1.43 -9.45 -5.34
CA LEU A 2 -2.02 -9.91 -4.07
C LEU A 2 -3.55 -10.04 -4.19
N PRO A 3 -4.10 -10.96 -5.01
CA PRO A 3 -5.53 -11.02 -5.31
C PRO A 3 -6.39 -11.42 -4.11
N LEU A 4 -5.79 -11.99 -3.06
CA LEU A 4 -6.49 -12.50 -1.88
C LEU A 4 -6.85 -11.42 -0.86
N LEU A 5 -6.27 -10.23 -0.95
CA LEU A 5 -6.60 -9.12 -0.05
C LEU A 5 -7.83 -8.38 -0.58
N SER A 6 -8.80 -8.14 0.30
CA SER A 6 -9.83 -7.13 0.06
C SER A 6 -9.20 -5.74 -0.05
N ASP A 7 -9.91 -4.79 -0.64
CA ASP A 7 -9.40 -3.43 -0.80
C ASP A 7 -9.11 -2.76 0.56
N GLU A 8 -9.98 -2.98 1.55
CA GLU A 8 -9.79 -2.50 2.93
C GLU A 8 -8.52 -3.09 3.56
N LEU A 9 -8.34 -4.41 3.50
CA LEU A 9 -7.19 -5.08 4.10
C LEU A 9 -5.88 -4.71 3.39
N LEU A 10 -5.90 -4.52 2.07
CA LEU A 10 -4.76 -4.06 1.29
C LEU A 10 -4.32 -2.65 1.72
N MET A 11 -5.29 -1.75 1.92
CA MET A 11 -5.03 -0.37 2.36
C MET A 11 -4.48 -0.34 3.80
N GLU A 12 -5.07 -1.10 4.72
CA GLU A 12 -4.55 -1.24 6.08
C GLU A 12 -3.14 -1.82 6.09
N ALA A 13 -2.91 -2.91 5.35
CA ALA A 13 -1.60 -3.54 5.26
C ALA A 13 -0.52 -2.56 4.75
N TYR A 14 -0.85 -1.73 3.75
CA TYR A 14 0.06 -0.70 3.26
C TYR A 14 0.39 0.35 4.32
N GLN A 15 -0.64 0.88 5.01
CA GLN A 15 -0.43 1.88 6.08
C GLN A 15 0.42 1.30 7.22
N HIS A 16 0.15 0.06 7.63
CA HIS A 16 0.94 -0.63 8.64
C HIS A 16 2.37 -0.88 8.18
N ALA A 17 2.58 -1.32 6.94
CA ALA A 17 3.90 -1.59 6.39
C ALA A 17 4.78 -0.33 6.35
N VAL A 18 4.20 0.81 5.96
CA VAL A 18 4.87 2.12 6.00
C VAL A 18 5.19 2.53 7.43
N ARG A 19 4.21 2.47 8.33
CA ARG A 19 4.37 2.86 9.75
C ARG A 19 5.44 2.04 10.48
N LEU A 20 5.51 0.74 10.19
CA LEU A 20 6.47 -0.18 10.79
C LEU A 20 7.83 -0.19 10.09
N LYS A 21 8.00 0.59 9.00
CA LYS A 21 9.22 0.64 8.20
C LYS A 21 9.66 -0.75 7.72
N LEU A 22 8.69 -1.54 7.23
CA LEU A 22 8.98 -2.84 6.63
C LEU A 22 9.81 -2.68 5.35
N GLU A 23 10.30 -3.80 4.82
CA GLU A 23 11.15 -3.78 3.65
C GLU A 23 10.53 -3.03 2.47
N ARG A 24 11.37 -2.22 1.82
CA ARG A 24 10.94 -1.32 0.74
C ARG A 24 10.26 -2.08 -0.41
N GLU A 25 10.74 -3.28 -0.73
CA GLU A 25 10.16 -4.11 -1.78
C GLU A 25 8.75 -4.56 -1.43
N PHE A 26 8.51 -4.94 -0.16
CA PHE A 26 7.18 -5.30 0.32
C PHE A 26 6.20 -4.12 0.25
N VAL A 27 6.63 -2.94 0.73
CA VAL A 27 5.84 -1.71 0.63
C VAL A 27 5.53 -1.36 -0.83
N HIS A 28 6.51 -1.54 -1.73
CA HIS A 28 6.32 -1.30 -3.15
C HIS A 28 5.30 -2.24 -3.79
N LEU A 29 5.28 -3.52 -3.39
CA LEU A 29 4.31 -4.50 -3.88
C LEU A 29 2.87 -4.11 -3.50
N LEU A 30 2.65 -3.71 -2.24
CA LEU A 30 1.35 -3.24 -1.77
C LEU A 30 0.91 -1.98 -2.53
N HIS A 31 1.82 -1.00 -2.65
CA HIS A 31 1.56 0.23 -3.40
C HIS A 31 1.24 -0.02 -4.87
N ALA A 32 1.97 -0.94 -5.53
CA ALA A 32 1.72 -1.31 -6.92
C ALA A 32 0.34 -1.94 -7.11
N GLU A 33 -0.09 -2.81 -6.19
CA GLU A 33 -1.42 -3.42 -6.23
C GLU A 33 -2.53 -2.39 -5.98
N ILE A 34 -2.33 -1.45 -5.04
CA ILE A 34 -3.28 -0.36 -4.78
C ILE A 34 -3.48 0.51 -6.03
N ARG A 35 -2.39 0.90 -6.71
CA ARG A 35 -2.47 1.65 -7.97
C ARG A 35 -3.16 0.85 -9.07
N ARG A 36 -2.86 -0.45 -9.19
CA ARG A 36 -3.48 -1.34 -10.18
C ARG A 36 -5.00 -1.42 -10.00
N ARG A 37 -5.48 -1.43 -8.77
CA ARG A 37 -6.91 -1.45 -8.42
C ARG A 37 -7.57 -0.07 -8.42
N GLN A 38 -6.79 1.00 -8.61
CA GLN A 38 -7.26 2.39 -8.59
C GLN A 38 -7.94 2.77 -7.27
N LEU A 39 -7.45 2.24 -6.13
CA LEU A 39 -8.02 2.57 -4.82
C LEU A 39 -7.61 3.99 -4.40
N PRO A 40 -8.49 4.71 -3.68
CA PRO A 40 -8.21 6.06 -3.23
C PRO A 40 -7.07 6.07 -2.19
N MET A 41 -5.87 6.42 -2.62
CA MET A 41 -4.82 6.85 -1.69
C MET A 41 -5.07 8.31 -1.34
N LYS A 42 -5.24 8.60 -0.05
CA LYS A 42 -4.92 9.94 0.44
C LYS A 42 -3.42 10.06 0.21
N GLU A 43 -3.01 10.81 -0.81
CA GLU A 43 -1.61 11.17 -1.01
C GLU A 43 -1.16 11.97 0.23
N GLU A 44 -0.72 11.25 1.26
CA GLU A 44 0.15 11.82 2.26
C GLU A 44 1.42 12.16 1.50
N ARG A 45 1.50 13.45 1.15
CA ARG A 45 2.65 14.08 0.52
C ARG A 45 3.91 13.64 1.27
N LEU A 46 4.56 12.58 0.78
CA LEU A 46 5.99 12.36 0.93
C LEU A 46 6.69 13.38 0.01
N ALA A 47 6.36 14.66 0.20
CA ALA A 47 6.99 15.77 -0.46
C ALA A 47 8.09 16.28 0.48
N LYS A 48 9.28 15.71 0.24
CA LYS A 48 10.63 16.24 0.53
C LYS A 48 10.97 16.63 1.97
#